data_AF-X0XDZ0-F1
#
_entry.id   AF-X0XDZ0-F1
#
_cell.length_a   1.000
_cell.length_b   1.000
_cell.length_c   1.000
_cell.angle_alpha   90.00
_cell.angle_beta   90.00
_cell.angle_gamma   90.00
#
_symmetry.space_group_name_H-M   'P 1'
#
loop_
_entity.id
_entity.type
_entity.pdbx_description
1 polymer ?
#
loop_
_entity_poly.entity_id
_entity_poly.type
_entity_poly.pdbx_seq_one_letter_code
_entity_poly.pdbx_strand_id
1 'polypeptide(L)'
;MKIPRCMSTQHPDNVHLPFFAESSDLGGEDEIQEAFYAYSHLGCDEQMWDAEGKEVDGFVVKKLLTKYPDYFTKTRLGKDIFLTIRVPNPVEEKAEAKVLIETLESIPRSFDAANLFFNDDIAPIFEV
;
A
#
# COMPACT_ATOMS: atom_id res chain seq x y z
N MET A 1 16.19 8.60 9.32
CA MET A 1 14.85 8.42 8.74
C MET A 1 14.61 9.59 7.79
N LYS A 2 14.35 9.33 6.50
CA LYS A 2 13.94 10.37 5.56
C LYS A 2 12.48 10.70 5.88
N ILE A 3 12.15 11.96 6.10
CA ILE A 3 10.75 12.36 6.33
C ILE A 3 10.05 12.41 4.96
N PRO A 4 8.97 11.64 4.72
CA PRO A 4 8.21 11.71 3.47
C PRO A 4 7.61 13.11 3.31
N ARG A 5 7.60 13.63 2.07
CA ARG A 5 7.02 14.94 1.76
C ARG A 5 5.78 14.85 0.88
N CYS A 6 5.60 13.74 0.18
CA CYS A 6 4.49 13.52 -0.72
C CYS A 6 3.91 12.12 -0.50
N MET A 7 2.64 12.09 -0.07
CA MET A 7 1.84 10.89 0.08
C MET A 7 0.79 10.86 -1.03
N SER A 8 0.80 9.79 -1.82
CA SER A 8 -0.29 9.44 -2.74
C SER A 8 -1.38 8.69 -2.00
N THR A 9 -2.64 8.86 -2.40
CA THR A 9 -3.80 8.27 -1.70
C THR A 9 -4.80 7.69 -2.68
N GLN A 10 -5.70 6.84 -2.20
CA GLN A 10 -6.68 6.13 -3.03
C GLN A 10 -8.08 6.75 -2.92
N HIS A 11 -8.15 8.08 -2.80
CA HIS A 11 -9.44 8.78 -2.80
C HIS A 11 -10.08 8.67 -4.19
N PRO A 12 -11.40 8.40 -4.29
CA PRO A 12 -12.11 8.30 -5.56
C PRO A 12 -12.55 9.68 -6.07
N ASP A 13 -11.64 10.65 -6.12
CA ASP A 13 -11.92 12.03 -6.53
C ASP A 13 -11.51 12.34 -7.98
N ASN A 14 -11.01 11.35 -8.73
CA ASN A 14 -10.64 11.49 -10.13
C ASN A 14 -11.88 11.59 -11.05
N VAL A 15 -11.84 12.53 -11.99
CA VAL A 15 -12.91 12.70 -12.99
C VAL A 15 -12.76 11.74 -14.17
N HIS A 16 -11.51 11.47 -14.57
CA HIS A 16 -11.20 10.62 -15.72
C HIS A 16 -10.51 9.34 -15.25
N LEU A 17 -10.77 8.27 -16.00
CA LEU A 17 -10.12 6.99 -15.80
C LEU A 17 -8.61 7.11 -16.01
N PRO A 18 -7.77 6.68 -15.05
CA PRO A 18 -6.33 6.61 -15.24
C PRO A 18 -5.97 5.68 -16.41
N PHE A 19 -4.89 5.97 -17.12
CA PHE A 19 -4.49 5.20 -18.30
C PHE A 19 -4.13 3.73 -18.01
N PHE A 20 -3.91 3.38 -16.75
CA PHE A 20 -3.55 2.05 -16.28
C PHE A 20 -4.72 1.26 -15.70
N ALA A 21 -5.91 1.86 -15.61
CA ALA A 21 -7.07 1.26 -14.99
C ALA A 21 -8.00 0.62 -16.03
N GLU A 22 -8.57 -0.54 -15.68
CA GLU A 22 -9.53 -1.21 -16.56
C GLU A 22 -10.97 -0.68 -16.37
N SER A 23 -11.26 -0.11 -15.19
CA SER A 23 -12.58 0.39 -14.83
C SER A 23 -12.50 1.62 -13.92
N SER A 24 -13.59 2.41 -13.85
CA SER A 24 -13.65 3.59 -12.97
C SER A 24 -13.50 3.25 -11.49
N ASP A 25 -13.86 2.02 -11.10
CA ASP A 25 -13.64 1.51 -9.75
C ASP A 25 -12.27 0.83 -9.73
N LEU A 26 -11.29 1.51 -9.13
CA LEU A 26 -9.94 0.96 -8.96
C LEU A 26 -9.97 -0.07 -7.83
N GLY A 27 -9.62 -1.31 -8.15
CA GLY A 27 -9.55 -2.39 -7.17
C GLY A 27 -8.50 -3.44 -7.54
N GLY A 28 -7.94 -4.09 -6.53
CA GLY A 28 -7.06 -5.24 -6.73
C GLY A 28 -5.78 -4.88 -7.47
N GLU A 29 -5.59 -5.40 -8.70
CA GLU A 29 -4.36 -5.21 -9.46
C GLU A 29 -4.14 -3.78 -9.97
N ASP A 30 -5.23 -3.03 -10.20
CA ASP A 30 -5.17 -1.63 -10.64
C ASP A 30 -4.53 -0.75 -9.56
N GLU A 31 -4.84 -1.02 -8.29
CA GLU A 31 -4.28 -0.28 -7.14
C GLU A 31 -2.82 -0.63 -6.88
N ILE A 32 -2.42 -1.88 -7.12
CA ILE A 32 -1.01 -2.27 -7.08
C ILE A 32 -0.22 -1.53 -8.16
N GLN A 33 -0.81 -1.39 -9.35
CA GLN A 33 -0.21 -0.65 -10.44
C GLN A 33 -0.17 0.86 -10.18
N GLU A 34 -1.22 1.42 -9.58
CA GLU A 34 -1.27 2.81 -9.13
C GLU A 34 -0.17 3.10 -8.11
N ALA A 35 -0.08 2.32 -7.03
CA ALA A 35 0.92 2.50 -5.99
C ALA A 35 2.34 2.42 -6.58
N PHE A 36 2.58 1.45 -7.47
CA PHE A 36 3.85 1.38 -8.20
C PHE A 36 4.10 2.63 -9.05
N TYR A 37 3.09 3.12 -9.78
CA TYR A 37 3.21 4.30 -10.62
C TYR A 37 3.51 5.57 -9.80
N ALA A 38 2.85 5.73 -8.64
CA ALA A 38 3.09 6.82 -7.70
C ALA A 38 4.56 6.85 -7.23
N TYR A 39 5.10 5.69 -6.84
CA TYR A 39 6.50 5.58 -6.43
C TYR A 39 7.49 5.81 -7.58
N SER A 40 7.27 5.14 -8.72
CA SER A 40 8.28 5.02 -9.76
C SER A 40 8.28 6.16 -10.78
N HIS A 41 7.14 6.78 -11.05
CA HIS A 41 6.99 7.80 -12.10
C HIS A 41 6.64 9.17 -11.54
N LEU A 42 5.81 9.23 -10.49
CA LEU A 42 5.43 10.51 -9.86
C LEU A 42 6.40 10.94 -8.76
N GLY A 43 7.21 10.01 -8.24
CA GLY A 43 8.20 10.29 -7.20
C GLY A 43 7.58 10.57 -5.84
N CYS A 44 6.39 10.02 -5.57
CA CYS A 44 5.79 10.05 -4.25
C CYS A 44 6.70 9.29 -3.25
N ASP A 45 6.84 9.85 -2.05
CA ASP A 45 7.64 9.21 -0.99
C ASP A 45 6.82 8.14 -0.26
N GLU A 46 5.50 8.23 -0.33
CA GLU A 46 4.58 7.42 0.46
C GLU A 46 3.29 7.12 -0.28
N GLN A 47 2.70 5.95 -0.03
CA GLN A 47 1.36 5.59 -0.46
C GLN A 47 0.49 5.28 0.75
N MET A 48 -0.65 5.94 0.85
CA MET A 48 -1.73 5.53 1.74
C MET A 48 -2.49 4.37 1.11
N TRP A 49 -2.64 3.28 1.86
CA TRP A 49 -3.45 2.13 1.48
C TRP A 49 -4.74 2.15 2.29
N ASP A 50 -5.88 2.29 1.63
CA ASP A 50 -7.17 2.46 2.30
C ASP A 50 -7.83 1.12 2.58
N ALA A 51 -7.93 0.76 3.86
CA ALA A 51 -8.66 -0.40 4.37
C ALA A 51 -9.98 -0.02 5.07
N GLU A 52 -10.31 1.28 5.12
CA GLU A 52 -11.53 1.77 5.75
C GLU A 52 -12.68 1.78 4.74
N GLY A 53 -12.50 2.45 3.60
CA GLY A 53 -13.59 2.73 2.67
C GLY A 53 -13.89 1.63 1.63
N LYS A 54 -13.18 0.50 1.65
CA LYS A 54 -13.24 -0.51 0.58
C LYS A 54 -12.75 -1.90 1.00
N GLU A 55 -13.10 -2.90 0.19
CA GLU A 55 -12.53 -4.25 0.31
C GLU A 55 -11.04 -4.23 -0.03
N VAL A 56 -10.20 -4.39 0.99
CA VAL A 56 -8.76 -4.18 0.87
C VAL A 56 -8.00 -5.46 0.52
N ASP A 57 -7.02 -5.34 -0.36
CA ASP A 57 -6.08 -6.44 -0.61
C ASP A 57 -5.01 -6.51 0.48
N GLY A 58 -5.14 -7.50 1.36
CA GLY A 58 -4.16 -7.75 2.42
C GLY A 58 -2.77 -8.19 1.93
N PHE A 59 -2.55 -8.45 0.63
CA PHE A 59 -1.28 -8.92 0.06
C PHE A 59 -0.49 -7.83 -0.69
N VAL A 60 -0.82 -6.55 -0.49
CA VAL A 60 -0.20 -5.39 -1.16
C VAL A 60 1.33 -5.46 -1.24
N VAL A 61 2.03 -5.69 -0.12
CA VAL A 61 3.51 -5.75 -0.10
C VAL A 61 4.02 -6.89 -0.96
N LYS A 62 3.47 -8.10 -0.80
CA LYS A 62 3.87 -9.25 -1.61
C LYS A 62 3.68 -8.94 -3.09
N LYS A 63 2.53 -8.42 -3.47
CA LYS A 63 2.20 -8.11 -4.88
C LYS A 63 3.13 -7.07 -5.47
N LEU A 64 3.39 -5.96 -4.77
CA LEU A 64 4.32 -4.92 -5.20
C LEU A 64 5.72 -5.49 -5.47
N LEU A 65 6.26 -6.26 -4.51
CA LEU A 65 7.60 -6.83 -4.61
C LEU A 65 7.72 -7.88 -5.72
N THR A 66 6.70 -8.74 -5.89
CA THR A 66 6.74 -9.78 -6.92
C THR A 66 6.46 -9.26 -8.33
N LYS A 67 5.62 -8.22 -8.46
CA LYS A 67 5.21 -7.66 -9.76
C LYS A 67 6.26 -6.69 -10.31
N TYR A 68 6.96 -5.96 -9.44
CA TYR A 68 7.94 -4.94 -9.83
C TYR A 68 9.32 -5.11 -9.15
N PRO A 69 9.94 -6.30 -9.22
CA PRO A 69 11.16 -6.61 -8.47
C PRO A 69 12.33 -5.69 -8.84
N ASP A 70 12.47 -5.30 -10.12
CA ASP A 70 13.58 -4.47 -10.60
C ASP A 70 13.61 -3.07 -9.97
N TYR A 71 12.44 -2.51 -9.65
CA TYR A 71 12.32 -1.22 -8.99
C TYR A 71 12.62 -1.35 -7.49
N PHE A 72 11.97 -2.31 -6.83
CA PHE A 72 12.09 -2.48 -5.39
C PHE A 72 13.49 -2.95 -4.97
N THR A 73 14.21 -3.71 -5.82
CA THR A 73 15.62 -4.05 -5.56
C THR A 73 16.52 -2.81 -5.41
N LYS A 74 16.13 -1.68 -6.04
CA LYS A 74 16.86 -0.41 -5.97
C LYS A 74 16.27 0.58 -4.97
N THR A 75 15.00 0.39 -4.60
CA THR A 75 14.21 1.29 -3.75
C THR A 75 13.53 0.48 -2.66
N ARG A 76 14.07 0.53 -1.44
CA ARG A 76 13.60 -0.30 -0.33
C ARG A 76 12.33 0.27 0.28
N LEU A 77 11.22 -0.46 0.17
CA LEU A 77 9.98 -0.16 0.89
C LEU A 77 10.23 -0.16 2.41
N GLY A 78 9.66 0.76 3.18
CA GLY A 78 9.93 0.90 4.62
C GLY A 78 11.25 1.60 4.97
N LYS A 79 12.06 1.99 3.98
CA LYS A 79 13.32 2.75 4.18
C LYS A 79 13.44 3.97 3.27
N ASP A 80 13.27 3.77 1.97
CA ASP A 80 13.42 4.80 0.93
C ASP A 80 12.06 5.41 0.55
N ILE A 81 11.03 4.57 0.54
CA ILE A 81 9.62 4.89 0.32
C ILE A 81 8.74 4.16 1.35
N PHE A 82 7.54 4.65 1.61
CA PHE A 82 6.71 4.22 2.73
C PHE A 82 5.31 3.79 2.30
N LEU A 83 4.75 2.81 3.00
CA LEU A 83 3.38 2.36 2.84
C LEU A 83 2.68 2.48 4.19
N THR A 84 1.60 3.24 4.23
CA THR A 84 0.85 3.53 5.46
C THR A 84 -0.59 3.12 5.26
N ILE A 85 -1.12 2.29 6.16
CA ILE A 85 -2.47 1.74 5.99
C ILE A 85 -3.47 2.61 6.76
N ARG A 86 -4.45 3.18 6.06
CA ARG A 86 -5.62 3.79 6.70
C ARG A 86 -6.58 2.68 7.13
N VAL A 87 -6.82 2.59 8.43
CA VAL A 87 -7.68 1.56 9.04
C VAL A 87 -9.05 2.12 9.42
N PRO A 88 -10.11 1.28 9.47
CA PRO A 88 -11.42 1.74 9.90
C PRO A 88 -11.44 2.06 11.40
N ASN A 89 -12.25 3.06 11.77
CA ASN A 89 -12.53 3.35 13.16
C ASN A 89 -13.60 2.39 13.72
N PRO A 90 -13.26 1.43 14.61
CA PRO A 90 -14.20 0.40 15.06
C PRO A 90 -15.35 0.94 15.93
N VAL A 91 -15.24 2.16 16.44
CA VAL A 91 -16.31 2.81 17.22
C VAL A 91 -17.42 3.34 16.31
N GLU A 92 -17.03 3.88 15.15
CA GLU A 92 -17.95 4.45 14.15
C GLU A 92 -18.38 3.38 13.13
N GLU A 93 -17.43 2.63 12.58
CA GLU A 93 -17.62 1.63 11.54
C GLU A 93 -17.84 0.24 12.12
N LYS A 94 -19.00 0.05 12.77
CA LYS A 94 -19.32 -1.19 13.50
C LYS A 94 -19.34 -2.44 12.62
N ALA A 95 -19.71 -2.31 11.34
CA ALA A 95 -19.72 -3.43 10.40
C ALA A 95 -18.29 -3.87 10.03
N GLU A 96 -17.39 -2.91 9.84
CA GLU A 96 -16.00 -3.12 9.43
C GLU A 96 -15.02 -3.18 10.61
N ALA A 97 -15.52 -3.18 11.86
CA ALA A 97 -14.68 -3.19 13.06
C ALA A 97 -13.71 -4.38 13.13
N LYS A 98 -13.98 -5.48 12.41
CA LYS A 98 -13.08 -6.64 12.30
C LYS A 98 -11.99 -6.46 11.25
N VAL A 99 -12.22 -5.64 10.23
CA VAL A 99 -11.22 -5.28 9.21
C VAL A 99 -10.01 -4.62 9.84
N LEU A 100 -10.16 -3.86 10.94
CA LEU A 100 -9.02 -3.35 11.72
C LEU A 100 -8.07 -4.50 12.15
N ILE A 101 -8.62 -5.57 12.73
CA ILE A 101 -7.81 -6.70 13.22
C ILE A 101 -7.17 -7.43 12.04
N GLU A 102 -7.94 -7.70 10.99
CA GLU A 102 -7.44 -8.34 9.76
C GLU A 102 -6.29 -7.54 9.13
N THR A 103 -6.42 -6.21 9.13
CA THR A 103 -5.40 -5.29 8.62
C THR A 103 -4.14 -5.31 9.49
N LEU A 104 -4.28 -5.25 10.81
CA LEU A 104 -3.14 -5.32 11.73
C LEU A 104 -2.43 -6.68 11.65
N GLU A 105 -3.18 -7.78 11.50
CA GLU A 105 -2.63 -9.13 11.31
C GLU A 105 -1.96 -9.30 9.93
N SER A 106 -2.26 -8.44 8.95
CA SER A 106 -1.57 -8.42 7.66
C SER A 106 -0.15 -7.87 7.73
N ILE A 107 0.17 -7.03 8.73
CA ILE A 107 1.48 -6.35 8.85
C ILE A 107 2.61 -7.35 9.09
N PRO A 108 2.53 -8.32 10.04
CA PRO A 108 3.55 -9.36 10.19
C PRO A 108 3.75 -10.21 8.93
N ARG A 109 2.68 -10.56 8.23
CA ARG A 109 2.77 -11.30 6.96
C ARG A 109 3.48 -10.47 5.88
N SER A 110 3.23 -9.17 5.85
CA SER A 110 3.93 -8.23 4.96
C SER A 110 5.40 -8.13 5.30
N PHE A 111 5.74 -8.14 6.60
CA PHE A 111 7.11 -8.21 7.09
C PHE A 111 7.82 -9.47 6.59
N ASP A 112 7.23 -10.65 6.76
CA ASP A 112 7.81 -11.91 6.29
C ASP A 112 8.09 -11.90 4.78
N ALA A 113 7.14 -11.39 3.99
CA ALA A 113 7.30 -11.26 2.54
C ALA A 113 8.44 -10.30 2.16
N ALA A 114 8.56 -9.16 2.85
CA ALA A 114 9.64 -8.21 2.63
C ALA A 114 11.00 -8.78 3.06
N ASN A 115 11.09 -9.43 4.22
CA ASN A 115 12.32 -10.04 4.69
C ASN A 115 12.81 -11.13 3.73
N LEU A 116 11.91 -11.98 3.20
CA LEU A 116 12.28 -12.96 2.18
C LEU A 116 12.80 -12.34 0.87
N PHE A 117 12.29 -11.16 0.50
CA PHE A 117 12.68 -10.47 -0.73
C PHE A 117 13.99 -9.68 -0.58
N PHE A 118 14.13 -8.93 0.52
CA PHE A 118 15.25 -8.01 0.77
C PHE A 118 16.39 -8.62 1.59
N ASN A 119 16.11 -9.71 2.31
CA ASN A 119 17.03 -10.36 3.25
C ASN A 119 17.59 -9.36 4.30
N ASP A 120 16.69 -8.54 4.85
CA ASP A 120 16.96 -7.59 5.92
C ASP A 120 15.81 -7.55 6.96
N ASP A 121 16.07 -6.95 8.12
CA ASP A 121 15.12 -6.90 9.25
C ASP A 121 14.28 -5.60 9.26
N ILE A 122 14.01 -5.03 8.08
CA ILE A 122 13.29 -3.75 7.96
C ILE A 122 11.81 -3.99 7.67
N ALA A 123 10.94 -3.47 8.54
CA ALA A 123 9.50 -3.57 8.34
C ALA A 123 9.03 -2.72 7.14
N PRO A 124 8.29 -3.29 6.18
CA PRO A 124 7.75 -2.53 5.04
C PRO A 124 6.61 -1.60 5.42
N ILE A 125 5.94 -1.87 6.56
CA ILE A 125 4.83 -1.10 7.13
C ILE A 125 5.11 -0.98 8.62
N PHE A 126 5.08 0.24 9.16
CA PHE A 126 5.31 0.50 10.58
C PHE A 126 4.35 1.56 11.16
N GLU A 127 3.48 2.13 10.34
CA GLU A 127 2.47 3.14 10.70
C GLU A 127 1.11 2.72 10.12
N VAL A 128 0.05 3.02 10.88
CA VAL A 128 -1.37 2.90 10.52
C VAL A 128 -2.14 4.12 11.03
#